data_AF-A0A1X2IVH3-F1
#
_entry.id   AF-A0A1X2IVH3-F1
#
_cell.length_a   1.000
_cell.length_b   1.000
_cell.length_c   1.000
_cell.angle_alpha   90.00
_cell.angle_beta   90.00
_cell.angle_gamma   90.00
#
_symmetry.space_group_name_H-M   'P 1'
#
loop_
_entity.id
_entity.type
_entity.pdbx_description
1 polymer ?
#
loop_
_entity_poly.entity_id
_entity_poly.type
_entity_poly.pdbx_seq_one_letter_code
_entity_poly.pdbx_strand_id
1 'polypeptide(L)' 'MDLYQAVKAPRVHHQLMPNQVGLEDNFNQDHQKALEERLHKIYYLTEGDTISGVQAVRRLPDGTVHAASDPRKYGVASAY' A
#
# COMPACT_ATOMS: atom_id res chain seq x y z
N MET A 1 5.23 10.45 8.72
CA MET A 1 4.15 9.97 7.83
C MET A 1 2.84 10.07 8.59
N ASP A 2 1.83 10.76 8.05
CA ASP A 2 0.48 10.73 8.63
C ASP A 2 -0.24 9.40 8.29
N LEU A 3 -1.40 9.17 8.90
CA LEU A 3 -2.13 7.91 8.75
C LEU A 3 -2.61 7.68 7.31
N TYR A 4 -3.05 8.74 6.62
CA TYR A 4 -3.52 8.62 5.25
C TYR A 4 -2.37 8.33 4.28
N GLN A 5 -1.21 8.96 4.47
CA GLN A 5 0.01 8.69 3.71
C GLN A 5 0.45 7.24 3.87
N ALA A 6 0.35 6.67 5.08
CA ALA A 6 0.64 5.26 5.31
C ALA A 6 -0.35 4.33 4.60
N VAL A 7 -1.65 4.63 4.65
CA VAL A 7 -2.68 3.81 3.99
C VAL A 7 -2.56 3.87 2.46
N LYS A 8 -2.33 5.05 1.89
CA LYS A 8 -2.30 5.21 0.43
C LYS A 8 -0.97 4.81 -0.22
N ALA A 9 0.11 4.68 0.56
CA ALA A 9 1.44 4.38 0.04
C ALA A 9 1.42 3.16 -0.91
N PRO A 10 2.19 3.19 -2.01
CA PRO A 10 2.31 2.07 -2.94
C PRO A 10 2.79 0.80 -2.22
N ARG A 11 2.19 -0.34 -2.56
CA ARG A 11 2.44 -1.63 -1.88
C ARG A 11 3.33 -2.54 -2.72
N VAL A 12 4.04 -3.41 -2.00
CA VAL A 12 4.85 -4.51 -2.53
C VAL A 12 4.52 -5.79 -1.77
N HIS A 13 4.48 -6.93 -2.46
CA HIS A 13 4.21 -8.24 -1.88
C HIS A 13 5.01 -9.36 -2.55
N HIS A 14 5.43 -10.35 -1.77
CA HIS A 14 6.02 -11.60 -2.27
C HIS A 14 5.64 -12.74 -1.33
N GLN A 15 5.12 -13.84 -1.86
CA GLN A 15 4.58 -14.96 -1.06
C GLN A 15 5.26 -16.30 -1.34
N LEU A 16 6.51 -16.28 -1.81
CA LEU A 16 7.32 -17.42 -2.23
C LEU A 16 6.82 -18.12 -3.50
N MET A 17 5.54 -18.49 -3.56
CA MET A 17 4.91 -19.15 -4.71
C MET A 17 3.63 -18.40 -5.15
N PRO A 18 3.52 -17.95 -6.41
CA PRO A 18 4.58 -17.93 -7.43
C PRO A 18 5.78 -17.07 -7.00
N ASN A 19 6.97 -17.38 -7.51
CA ASN A 19 8.22 -16.68 -7.18
C ASN A 19 8.34 -15.37 -7.97
N GLN A 20 7.51 -14.39 -7.59
CA GLN A 20 7.43 -13.06 -8.20
C GLN A 20 7.05 -12.02 -7.15
N VAL A 21 7.58 -10.80 -7.31
CA VAL A 21 7.27 -9.64 -6.48
C VAL A 21 6.14 -8.86 -7.14
N GLY A 22 4.99 -8.78 -6.46
CA GLY A 22 3.88 -7.92 -6.83
C GLY A 22 4.15 -6.48 -6.46
N LEU A 23 4.04 -5.55 -7.41
CA LEU A 23 4.16 -4.10 -7.20
C LEU A 23 2.90 -3.38 -7.67
N GLU A 24 2.43 -2.38 -6.94
CA GLU A 24 1.41 -1.45 -7.46
C GLU A 24 2.01 -0.48 -8.50
N ASP A 25 1.19 -0.03 -9.45
CA ASP A 25 1.62 0.78 -10.62
C ASP A 25 2.43 2.04 -10.30
N ASN A 26 2.24 2.63 -9.11
CA ASN A 26 2.92 3.85 -8.67
C ASN A 26 4.06 3.58 -7.67
N PHE A 27 4.57 2.35 -7.60
CA PHE A 27 5.73 2.02 -6.77
C PHE A 27 6.99 2.77 -7.20
N ASN A 28 7.90 3.01 -6.25
CA ASN A 28 9.12 3.78 -6.50
C ASN A 28 10.02 3.05 -7.52
N GLN A 29 10.38 3.75 -8.61
CA GLN A 29 11.14 3.19 -9.72
C GLN A 29 12.59 2.81 -9.36
N ASP A 30 13.24 3.56 -8.46
CA ASP A 30 14.60 3.23 -8.03
C ASP A 30 14.62 1.95 -7.20
N HIS A 31 13.61 1.76 -6.34
CA HIS A 31 13.43 0.51 -5.60
C HIS A 31 13.06 -0.66 -6.52
N GLN A 32 12.24 -0.43 -7.54
CA GLN A 32 11.94 -1.45 -8.55
C GLN A 32 13.23 -1.90 -9.26
N LYS A 33 14.04 -0.97 -9.77
CA LYS A 33 15.33 -1.30 -10.42
C LYS A 33 16.23 -2.09 -9.49
N ALA A 34 16.32 -1.69 -8.22
CA ALA A 34 17.09 -2.39 -7.21
C ALA A 34 16.60 -3.84 -6.98
N LEU A 35 15.31 -4.12 -7.13
CA LEU A 35 14.77 -5.49 -7.07
C LEU A 35 15.13 -6.28 -8.33
N GLU A 36 15.02 -5.68 -9.51
CA GLU A 36 15.37 -6.31 -10.79
C GLU A 36 16.87 -6.65 -10.87
N GLU A 37 17.75 -5.74 -10.41
CA GLU A 37 19.20 -5.97 -10.28
C GLU A 37 19.54 -7.15 -9.36
N ARG A 38 18.66 -7.44 -8.39
CA ARG A 38 18.75 -8.60 -7.49
C ARG A 38 18.01 -9.84 -8.02
N LEU A 39 17.66 -9.85 -9.31
CA LEU A 39 17.03 -10.96 -10.03
C LEU A 39 15.59 -11.27 -9.57
N HIS A 40 14.90 -10.33 -8.91
CA HIS A 40 13.48 -10.50 -8.63
C HIS A 40 12.65 -10.36 -9.91
N LYS A 41 11.67 -11.26 -10.09
CA LYS A 41 10.68 -11.16 -11.18
C LYS A 41 9.54 -10.24 -10.74
N ILE A 42 9.32 -9.16 -11.48
CA ILE A 42 8.26 -8.19 -11.16
C ILE A 42 6.94 -8.59 -11.82
N TYR A 43 5.86 -8.48 -11.06
CA TYR A 43 4.48 -8.58 -11.52
C TYR A 43 3.73 -7.32 -11.09
N TYR A 44 3.14 -6.59 -12.04
CA TYR A 44 2.41 -5.36 -11.73
C TYR A 44 0.95 -5.65 -11.41
N LEU A 45 0.47 -5.00 -10.36
CA LEU A 45 -0.92 -4.97 -9.96
C LEU A 45 -1.55 -3.74 -10.59
N THR A 46 -2.45 -3.95 -11.53
CA THR A 46 -3.16 -2.84 -12.17
C THR A 46 -4.13 -2.17 -11.18
N GLU A 47 -4.60 -0.95 -11.47
CA GLU A 47 -5.63 -0.26 -10.66
C GLU A 47 -6.89 -1.11 -10.38
N GLY A 48 -7.20 -2.11 -11.22
CA GLY A 48 -8.29 -3.06 -11.00
C GLY A 48 -7.95 -4.24 -10.08
N ASP A 49 -6.66 -4.55 -9.91
CA ASP A 49 -6.14 -5.73 -9.22
C ASP A 49 -5.65 -5.42 -7.80
N THR A 50 -6.34 -4.53 -7.10
CA THR A 50 -5.95 -4.12 -5.75
C THR A 50 -6.03 -5.30 -4.77
N ILE A 51 -4.90 -5.62 -4.11
CA ILE A 51 -4.81 -6.80 -3.25
C ILE A 51 -5.52 -6.60 -1.90
N SER A 52 -5.72 -5.34 -1.47
CA SER A 52 -6.34 -5.04 -0.17
C SER A 52 -6.97 -3.65 -0.09
N GLY A 53 -7.97 -3.50 0.79
CA GLY A 53 -8.64 -2.23 1.11
C GLY A 53 -8.51 -1.86 2.59
N VAL A 54 -7.35 -1.38 3.01
CA VAL A 54 -6.97 -1.15 4.41
C VAL A 54 -7.79 -0.01 5.05
N GLN A 55 -8.45 -0.27 6.18
CA GLN A 55 -9.11 0.75 6.99
C GLN A 55 -8.34 0.89 8.30
N ALA A 56 -7.94 2.11 8.66
CA ALA A 56 -7.06 2.33 9.79
C ALA A 56 -7.57 3.44 10.71
N VAL A 57 -7.35 3.25 12.02
CA VAL A 57 -7.59 4.23 13.07
C VAL A 57 -6.37 4.28 13.97
N ARG A 58 -5.90 5.49 14.31
CA ARG A 58 -4.76 5.74 15.19
C ARG A 58 -5.15 6.76 16.24
N ARG A 59 -4.92 6.43 17.51
CA ARG A 59 -5.02 7.39 18.62
C ARG A 59 -3.67 8.09 18.83
N LEU A 60 -3.69 9.41 18.98
CA LEU A 60 -2.51 10.22 19.28
C LEU A 60 -2.29 10.36 20.79
N PRO A 61 -1.08 10.75 21.24
CA PRO A 61 -0.78 10.93 22.66
C PRO A 61 -1.67 11.96 23.37
N ASP A 62 -2.19 12.96 22.64
CA ASP A 62 -3.12 13.97 23.14
C ASP A 62 -4.58 13.47 23.23
N GLY A 63 -4.83 12.21 22.85
CA GLY A 63 -6.14 11.58 22.87
C GLY A 63 -6.96 11.78 21.60
N THR A 64 -6.52 12.61 20.64
CA THR A 64 -7.19 12.78 19.35
C THR A 64 -7.12 11.50 18.50
N VAL A 65 -8.07 11.33 17.59
CA VAL A 65 -8.19 10.14 16.74
C VAL A 65 -8.02 10.53 15.28
N HIS A 66 -7.09 9.87 14.60
CA HIS A 66 -6.94 9.94 13.15
C HIS A 66 -7.54 8.68 12.54
N ALA A 67 -8.28 8.81 11.45
CA ALA A 67 -8.81 7.70 10.69
C ALA A 67 -8.52 7.88 9.20
N ALA A 68 -8.32 6.77 8.49
CA ALA A 68 -8.05 6.77 7.06
C ALA A 68 -8.71 5.56 6.39
N SER A 69 -9.41 5.84 5.29
CA SER A 69 -9.96 4.83 4.39
C SER A 69 -9.08 4.68 3.17
N ASP A 70 -8.84 3.42 2.75
CA ASP A 70 -8.10 3.14 1.52
C ASP A 70 -8.82 3.73 0.30
N PRO A 71 -8.16 4.63 -0.47
CA PRO A 71 -8.76 5.17 -1.68
C PRO A 71 -9.07 4.08 -2.73
N ARG A 72 -8.35 2.94 -2.70
CA ARG A 72 -8.57 1.79 -3.58
C ARG A 72 -9.97 1.16 -3.45
N LYS A 73 -10.63 1.35 -2.30
CA LYS A 73 -11.99 0.82 -2.02
C LYS A 73 -13.08 1.91 -2.08
N TYR A 74 -12.73 3.14 -2.47
CA TYR A 74 -13.69 4.26 -2.56
C TYR A 74 -14.43 4.55 -1.24
N GLY A 75 -13.81 4.25 -0.09
CA GLY A 75 -14.38 4.47 1.24
C GLY A 75 -14.04 5.84 1.82
N VAL A 76 -14.79 6.25 2.85
CA VAL A 76 -14.58 7.51 3.60
C VAL A 76 -14.56 7.21 5.10
N ALA A 77 -13.54 7.73 5.79
CA ALA A 77 -13.48 7.68 7.25
C ALA A 77 -14.37 8.79 7.83
N SER A 78 -15.12 8.48 8.89
CA SER A 78 -16.08 9.42 9.51
C SER A 78 -16.12 9.28 11.03
N ALA A 79 -16.48 10.36 11.72
CA ALA A 79 -16.57 10.49 13.18
C ALA A 79 -17.57 11.59 13.59
N TYR A 80 -17.87 11.70 14.89
CA TYR A 80 -18.75 12.70 15.50
C TYR A 80 -18.04 13.47 16.62
#